data_AF-A0A8T4TTT5-F1
#
_entry.id   AF-A0A8T4TTT5-F1
#
_cell.length_a   1.000
_cell.length_b   1.000
_cell.length_c   1.000
_cell.angle_alpha   90.00
_cell.angle_beta   90.00
_cell.angle_gamma   90.00
#
_symmetry.space_group_name_H-M   'P 1'
#
loop_
_entity.id
_entity.type
_entity.pdbx_description
1 polymer ?
#
loop_
_entity_poly.entity_id
_entity_poly.type
_entity_poly.pdbx_seq_one_letter_code
_entity_poly.pdbx_strand_id
1 'polypeptide(L)'
;PWDVLDARYNYYKKLMPLMFKSVGADVKNFEIVKGSDFQLKKEYISDVLKMSTFTTVRDCNKAASEVVKFGDNPKLSGLIYPIMQSLDEVYLKVDVQYGGLDQRKILMFARENLPKMGYERRVEIMTPMIPGLEGGKMSSSVESSKIDLLDDEKTVNEKIKRAYCKEGEVEGNGVLAFFKNVVIVIKQDSNKKFIVERDEKFGGNLEFERYEDLEKMYANKELHPLDLKNALAKEVNNLLSIIRKNRKELEKLSKKAY
;
A
#
# COMPACT_ATOMS: atom_id res chain seq x y z
N PRO A 1 -1.50 18.45 -11.05
CA PRO A 1 -1.90 19.20 -12.26
C PRO A 1 -3.17 18.57 -12.85
N TRP A 2 -4.08 19.37 -13.40
CA TRP A 2 -5.39 18.89 -13.87
C TRP A 2 -5.30 18.09 -15.18
N ASP A 3 -4.37 18.48 -16.05
CA ASP A 3 -4.06 17.90 -17.36
C ASP A 3 -3.54 16.45 -17.29
N VAL A 4 -2.91 16.06 -16.18
CA VAL A 4 -2.35 14.70 -16.02
C VAL A 4 -3.28 13.72 -15.28
N LEU A 5 -4.43 14.17 -14.77
CA LEU A 5 -5.30 13.35 -13.92
C LEU A 5 -5.80 12.10 -14.64
N ASP A 6 -6.28 12.25 -15.88
CA ASP A 6 -6.80 11.14 -16.66
C ASP A 6 -5.69 10.18 -17.10
N ALA A 7 -4.50 10.70 -17.42
CA ALA A 7 -3.35 9.87 -17.73
C ALA A 7 -2.94 9.00 -16.53
N ARG A 8 -2.89 9.59 -15.33
CA ARG A 8 -2.61 8.85 -14.08
C ARG A 8 -3.71 7.85 -13.73
N TYR A 9 -4.98 8.23 -13.88
CA TYR A 9 -6.10 7.30 -13.71
C TYR A 9 -5.96 6.09 -14.63
N ASN A 10 -5.69 6.30 -15.92
CA ASN A 10 -5.54 5.21 -16.88
C ASN A 10 -4.36 4.29 -16.57
N TYR A 11 -3.24 4.85 -16.08
CA TYR A 11 -2.11 4.07 -15.58
C TYR A 11 -2.51 3.15 -14.42
N TYR A 12 -3.10 3.71 -13.36
CA TYR A 12 -3.52 2.93 -12.19
C TYR A 12 -4.67 1.96 -12.49
N LYS A 13 -5.60 2.34 -13.36
CA LYS A 13 -6.69 1.47 -13.82
C LYS A 13 -6.16 0.18 -14.46
N LYS A 14 -5.06 0.28 -15.20
CA LYS A 14 -4.40 -0.89 -15.80
C LYS A 14 -3.55 -1.65 -14.78
N LEU A 15 -2.84 -0.94 -13.91
CA LEU A 15 -1.88 -1.51 -12.96
C LEU A 15 -2.54 -2.28 -11.81
N MET A 16 -3.58 -1.73 -11.18
CA MET A 16 -4.18 -2.30 -9.96
C MET A 16 -4.65 -3.75 -10.13
N PRO A 17 -5.42 -4.12 -11.19
CA PRO A 17 -5.82 -5.51 -11.38
C PRO A 17 -4.64 -6.47 -11.57
N LEU A 18 -3.53 -6.00 -12.17
CA LEU A 18 -2.32 -6.81 -12.34
C LEU A 18 -1.63 -7.07 -10.98
N MET A 19 -1.66 -6.09 -10.07
CA MET A 19 -1.13 -6.28 -8.71
C MET A 19 -1.94 -7.32 -7.94
N PHE A 20 -3.27 -7.25 -7.95
CA PHE A 20 -4.12 -8.27 -7.31
C PHE A 20 -3.89 -9.67 -7.91
N LYS A 21 -3.82 -9.77 -9.24
CA LYS A 21 -3.47 -11.04 -9.89
C LYS A 21 -2.07 -11.54 -9.51
N SER A 22 -1.11 -10.64 -9.30
CA SER A 22 0.25 -11.03 -8.96
C SER A 22 0.38 -11.73 -7.61
N VAL A 23 -0.51 -11.40 -6.67
CA VAL A 23 -0.59 -12.04 -5.35
C VAL A 23 -1.56 -13.23 -5.33
N GLY A 24 -2.12 -13.61 -6.49
CA GLY A 24 -3.04 -14.75 -6.61
C GLY A 24 -4.51 -14.44 -6.34
N ALA A 25 -4.89 -13.17 -6.16
CA ALA A 25 -6.28 -12.80 -5.89
C ALA A 25 -7.16 -12.88 -7.15
N ASP A 26 -8.41 -13.33 -6.98
CA ASP A 26 -9.44 -13.25 -8.02
C ASP A 26 -9.95 -11.81 -8.14
N VAL A 27 -9.96 -11.29 -9.36
CA VAL A 27 -10.41 -9.94 -9.69
C VAL A 27 -11.79 -9.93 -10.36
N LYS A 28 -12.53 -11.04 -10.35
CA LYS A 28 -13.87 -11.12 -10.96
C LYS A 28 -14.84 -10.08 -10.40
N ASN A 29 -14.79 -9.85 -9.08
CA ASN A 29 -15.63 -8.88 -8.37
C ASN A 29 -14.91 -7.56 -8.07
N PHE A 30 -13.81 -7.28 -8.78
CA PHE A 30 -13.02 -6.07 -8.58
C PHE A 30 -13.57 -4.94 -9.45
N GLU A 31 -13.98 -3.83 -8.81
CA GLU A 31 -14.48 -2.64 -9.48
C GLU A 31 -13.54 -1.46 -9.28
N ILE A 32 -13.30 -0.69 -10.36
CA ILE A 32 -12.56 0.58 -10.29
C ILE A 32 -13.52 1.71 -10.63
N VAL A 33 -13.87 2.50 -9.62
CA VAL A 33 -14.70 3.70 -9.77
C VAL A 33 -13.80 4.93 -9.83
N LYS A 34 -13.98 5.80 -10.82
CA LYS A 34 -13.27 7.08 -10.89
C LYS A 34 -14.06 8.12 -10.09
N GLY A 35 -13.41 8.80 -9.13
CA GLY A 35 -14.08 9.77 -8.25
C GLY A 35 -14.91 10.82 -9.00
N SER A 36 -14.38 11.36 -10.11
CA SER A 36 -15.08 12.34 -10.95
C SER A 36 -16.42 11.85 -11.53
N ASP A 37 -16.66 10.54 -11.58
CA ASP A 37 -17.90 9.95 -12.13
C ASP A 37 -19.10 10.15 -11.18
N PHE A 38 -18.86 10.46 -9.91
CA PHE A 38 -19.92 10.70 -8.93
C PHE A 38 -19.69 11.93 -8.03
N GLN A 39 -18.45 12.29 -7.72
CA GLN A 39 -18.13 13.36 -6.77
C GLN A 39 -18.51 14.77 -7.27
N LEU A 40 -18.84 14.94 -8.56
CA LEU A 40 -19.31 16.21 -9.13
C LEU A 40 -20.83 16.28 -9.27
N LYS A 41 -21.55 15.21 -8.93
CA LYS A 41 -23.01 15.18 -8.98
C LYS A 41 -23.59 16.11 -7.92
N LYS A 42 -24.76 16.69 -8.24
CA LYS A 42 -25.45 17.68 -7.40
C LYS A 42 -25.64 17.18 -5.97
N GLU A 43 -26.04 15.92 -5.83
CA GLU A 43 -26.32 15.29 -4.54
C GLU A 43 -25.05 15.24 -3.69
N TYR A 44 -23.95 14.74 -4.27
CA TYR A 44 -22.66 14.64 -3.58
C TYR A 44 -22.15 16.02 -3.13
N ILE A 45 -22.15 17.01 -4.04
CA ILE A 45 -21.70 18.36 -3.71
C ILE A 45 -22.62 19.01 -2.66
N SER A 46 -23.93 18.78 -2.72
CA SER A 46 -24.87 19.24 -1.69
C SER A 46 -24.52 18.67 -0.31
N ASP A 47 -24.15 17.39 -0.24
CA ASP A 47 -23.73 16.76 1.00
C ASP A 47 -22.37 17.28 1.50
N VAL A 48 -21.41 17.55 0.59
CA VAL A 48 -20.14 18.21 0.94
C VAL A 48 -20.41 19.56 1.60
N LEU A 49 -21.27 20.39 0.98
CA LEU A 49 -21.65 21.70 1.51
C LEU A 49 -22.38 21.56 2.86
N LYS A 50 -23.31 20.61 2.99
CA LYS A 50 -24.03 20.34 4.24
C LYS A 50 -23.09 19.90 5.36
N MET A 51 -22.16 18.99 5.11
CA MET A 51 -21.17 18.57 6.11
C MET A 51 -20.31 19.76 6.56
N SER A 52 -19.93 20.62 5.60
CA SER A 52 -19.10 21.79 5.88
C SER A 52 -19.73 22.82 6.83
N THR A 53 -21.06 22.82 6.99
CA THR A 53 -21.73 23.79 7.89
C THR A 53 -21.57 23.46 9.37
N PHE A 54 -21.18 22.24 9.72
CA PHE A 54 -21.03 21.81 11.12
C PHE A 54 -19.66 21.18 11.44
N THR A 55 -18.84 20.85 10.45
CA THR A 55 -17.44 20.46 10.67
C THR A 55 -16.57 21.69 10.80
N THR A 56 -15.75 21.77 11.84
CA THR A 56 -14.90 22.95 12.05
C THR A 56 -13.61 22.86 11.24
N VAL A 57 -13.00 24.02 10.97
CA VAL A 57 -11.65 24.10 10.38
C VAL A 57 -10.62 23.31 11.21
N ARG A 58 -10.76 23.33 12.54
CA ARG A 58 -9.89 22.58 13.45
C ARG A 58 -10.03 21.07 13.24
N ASP A 59 -11.25 20.57 13.11
CA ASP A 59 -11.52 19.15 12.94
C ASP A 59 -11.02 18.65 11.58
N CYS A 60 -11.29 19.39 10.51
CA CYS A 60 -10.79 19.05 9.17
C CYS A 60 -9.25 19.06 9.12
N ASN A 61 -8.60 20.07 9.72
CA ASN A 61 -7.13 20.09 9.82
C ASN A 61 -6.57 18.89 10.59
N LYS A 62 -7.19 18.57 11.75
CA LYS A 62 -6.79 17.41 12.55
C LYS A 62 -6.97 16.11 11.76
N ALA A 63 -8.09 15.95 11.07
CA ALA A 63 -8.39 14.77 10.26
C ALA A 63 -7.36 14.58 9.15
N ALA A 64 -7.04 15.65 8.43
CA ALA A 64 -6.16 15.62 7.26
C ALA A 64 -4.65 15.58 7.60
N SER A 65 -4.24 15.77 8.86
CA SER A 65 -2.86 16.12 9.21
C SER A 65 -1.78 15.12 8.80
N GLU A 66 -2.11 13.83 8.71
CA GLU A 66 -1.16 12.76 8.34
C GLU A 66 -1.18 12.45 6.83
N VAL A 67 -2.23 12.87 6.12
CA VAL A 67 -2.50 12.46 4.74
C VAL A 67 -2.28 13.61 3.76
N VAL A 68 -2.74 14.81 4.12
CA VAL A 68 -2.59 16.00 3.29
C VAL A 68 -1.27 16.69 3.63
N LYS A 69 -0.48 16.99 2.59
CA LYS A 69 0.73 17.81 2.73
C LYS A 69 0.34 19.28 2.93
N PHE A 70 0.29 19.70 4.18
CA PHE A 70 0.20 21.11 4.52
C PHE A 70 1.56 21.77 4.36
N GLY A 71 1.66 22.75 3.45
CA GLY A 71 2.77 23.71 3.45
C GLY A 71 2.48 24.87 4.40
N ASP A 72 3.39 25.85 4.45
CA ASP A 72 3.28 27.03 5.33
C ASP A 72 1.98 27.82 5.14
N ASN A 73 1.40 27.75 3.93
CA ASN A 73 0.12 28.33 3.58
C ASN A 73 -0.87 27.24 3.12
N PRO A 74 -1.57 26.57 4.06
CA PRO A 74 -2.56 25.54 3.78
C PRO A 74 -3.59 25.98 2.73
N LYS A 75 -3.84 25.12 1.75
CA LYS A 75 -4.88 25.35 0.75
C LYS A 75 -6.23 24.83 1.27
N LEU A 76 -7.31 25.51 0.90
CA LEU A 76 -8.68 25.12 1.25
C LEU A 76 -9.01 23.67 0.86
N SER A 77 -8.43 23.18 -0.24
CA SER A 77 -8.59 21.78 -0.69
C SER A 77 -8.22 20.76 0.39
N GLY A 78 -7.25 21.05 1.26
CA GLY A 78 -6.87 20.17 2.36
C GLY A 78 -7.96 20.02 3.43
N LEU A 79 -8.80 21.03 3.61
CA LEU A 79 -9.93 21.00 4.56
C LEU A 79 -11.15 20.28 3.99
N ILE A 80 -11.31 20.31 2.66
CA ILE A 80 -12.41 19.64 1.95
C ILE A 80 -12.13 18.13 1.83
N TYR A 81 -10.86 17.73 1.74
CA TYR A 81 -10.45 16.33 1.55
C TYR A 81 -11.09 15.32 2.52
N PRO A 82 -11.03 15.49 3.86
CA PRO A 82 -11.63 14.53 4.79
C PRO A 82 -13.17 14.45 4.66
N ILE A 83 -13.83 15.56 4.31
CA ILE A 83 -15.28 15.58 4.05
C ILE A 83 -15.61 14.71 2.84
N MET A 84 -14.88 14.91 1.73
CA MET A 84 -15.07 14.12 0.51
C MET A 84 -14.81 12.64 0.75
N GLN A 85 -13.68 12.29 1.38
CA GLN A 85 -13.36 10.88 1.66
C GLN A 85 -14.41 10.21 2.55
N SER A 86 -15.02 10.94 3.50
CA SER A 86 -16.11 10.40 4.32
C SER A 86 -17.37 10.13 3.51
N LEU A 87 -17.71 11.04 2.59
CA LEU A 87 -18.91 10.88 1.74
C LEU A 87 -18.72 9.79 0.68
N ASP A 88 -17.48 9.50 0.26
CA ASP A 88 -17.21 8.39 -0.64
C ASP A 88 -17.75 7.05 -0.09
N GLU A 89 -17.71 6.82 1.22
CA GLU A 89 -18.28 5.62 1.85
C GLU A 89 -19.79 5.45 1.55
N VAL A 90 -20.51 6.57 1.59
CA VAL A 90 -21.97 6.61 1.36
C VAL A 90 -22.27 6.41 -0.12
N TYR A 91 -21.57 7.15 -0.99
CA TYR A 91 -21.88 7.17 -2.42
C TYR A 91 -21.35 5.95 -3.17
N LEU A 92 -20.31 5.29 -2.65
CA LEU A 92 -19.86 3.97 -3.11
C LEU A 92 -20.68 2.83 -2.49
N LYS A 93 -21.57 3.12 -1.53
CA LYS A 93 -22.45 2.15 -0.88
C LYS A 93 -21.68 0.99 -0.25
N VAL A 94 -20.60 1.31 0.46
CA VAL A 94 -19.75 0.30 1.10
C VAL A 94 -20.11 0.15 2.58
N ASP A 95 -19.88 -1.05 3.10
CA ASP A 95 -19.98 -1.37 4.53
C ASP A 95 -18.63 -1.19 5.25
N VAL A 96 -17.53 -1.29 4.50
CA VAL A 96 -16.16 -1.30 5.01
C VAL A 96 -15.28 -0.36 4.19
N GLN A 97 -14.50 0.48 4.87
CA GLN A 97 -13.37 1.19 4.27
C GLN A 97 -12.06 0.59 4.81
N TYR A 98 -11.14 0.30 3.88
CA TYR A 98 -9.84 -0.28 4.16
C TYR A 98 -8.74 0.72 3.80
N GLY A 99 -7.81 0.97 4.73
CA GLY A 99 -6.72 1.92 4.54
C GLY A 99 -5.52 1.62 5.43
N GLY A 100 -4.49 2.47 5.34
CA GLY A 100 -3.35 2.41 6.26
C GLY A 100 -3.64 3.11 7.59
N LEU A 101 -2.84 2.82 8.61
CA LEU A 101 -2.93 3.47 9.93
C LEU A 101 -2.77 5.00 9.85
N ASP A 102 -2.06 5.50 8.84
CA ASP A 102 -1.94 6.93 8.50
C ASP A 102 -3.29 7.59 8.19
N GLN A 103 -4.29 6.83 7.74
CA GLN A 103 -5.64 7.34 7.47
C GLN A 103 -6.54 7.41 8.70
N ARG A 104 -6.10 6.89 9.87
CA ARG A 104 -6.94 6.75 11.07
C ARG A 104 -7.74 8.00 11.43
N LYS A 105 -7.14 9.19 11.32
CA LYS A 105 -7.80 10.45 11.68
C LYS A 105 -8.95 10.80 10.74
N ILE A 106 -8.85 10.46 9.45
CA ILE A 106 -9.92 10.64 8.46
C ILE A 106 -11.03 9.61 8.68
N LEU A 107 -10.68 8.34 8.89
CA LEU A 107 -11.66 7.27 9.14
C LEU A 107 -12.49 7.56 10.41
N MET A 108 -11.84 8.06 11.48
CA MET A 108 -12.59 8.48 12.68
C MET A 108 -13.44 9.73 12.42
N PHE A 109 -12.96 10.67 11.61
CA PHE A 109 -13.74 11.83 11.20
C PHE A 109 -15.02 11.42 10.45
N ALA A 110 -14.95 10.41 9.57
CA ALA A 110 -16.13 9.87 8.89
C ALA A 110 -17.13 9.25 9.88
N ARG A 111 -16.66 8.36 10.76
CA ARG A 111 -17.49 7.72 11.80
C ARG A 111 -18.19 8.71 12.74
N GLU A 112 -17.56 9.85 13.02
CA GLU A 112 -18.11 10.89 13.88
C GLU A 112 -19.13 11.79 13.15
N ASN A 113 -18.94 12.06 11.86
CA ASN A 113 -19.71 13.07 11.13
C ASN A 113 -20.81 12.51 10.22
N LEU A 114 -20.64 11.31 9.65
CA LEU A 114 -21.69 10.66 8.84
C LEU A 114 -23.02 10.49 9.59
N PRO A 115 -23.06 10.08 10.88
CA PRO A 115 -24.31 9.97 11.65
C PRO A 115 -25.05 11.30 11.81
N LYS A 116 -24.33 12.43 11.87
CA LYS A 116 -24.94 13.77 11.98
C LYS A 116 -25.73 14.14 10.72
N MET A 117 -25.42 13.49 9.60
CA MET A 117 -26.14 13.66 8.33
C MET A 117 -27.25 12.61 8.13
N GLY A 118 -27.40 11.66 9.06
CA GLY A 118 -28.34 10.55 8.95
C GLY A 118 -27.77 9.32 8.24
N TYR A 119 -26.47 9.26 7.98
CA TYR A 119 -25.81 8.12 7.36
C TYR A 119 -25.23 7.16 8.40
N GLU A 120 -25.21 5.87 8.09
CA GLU A 120 -24.60 4.85 8.96
C GLU A 120 -23.08 5.00 9.06
N ARG A 121 -22.49 4.48 10.14
CA ARG A 121 -21.04 4.37 10.28
C ARG A 121 -20.54 3.15 9.53
N ARG A 122 -19.39 3.26 8.85
CA ARG A 122 -18.76 2.10 8.21
C ARG A 122 -17.77 1.43 9.14
N VAL A 123 -17.45 0.18 8.85
CA VAL A 123 -16.36 -0.53 9.50
C VAL A 123 -15.04 -0.02 8.91
N GLU A 124 -14.11 0.35 9.78
CA GLU A 124 -12.81 0.88 9.40
C GLU A 124 -11.72 -0.16 9.66
N ILE A 125 -11.09 -0.65 8.60
CA ILE A 125 -9.98 -1.61 8.72
C ILE A 125 -8.68 -0.89 8.36
N MET A 126 -7.72 -0.93 9.29
CA MET A 126 -6.42 -0.26 9.15
C MET A 126 -5.28 -1.27 9.15
N THR A 127 -4.36 -1.16 8.19
CA THR A 127 -3.11 -1.91 8.20
C THR A 127 -1.96 -1.15 8.87
N PRO A 128 -1.00 -1.87 9.48
CA PRO A 128 0.20 -1.23 10.02
C PRO A 128 1.04 -0.61 8.89
N MET A 129 1.84 0.40 9.26
CA MET A 129 2.84 0.96 8.35
C MET A 129 4.00 -0.03 8.19
N ILE A 130 4.27 -0.45 6.95
CA ILE A 130 5.38 -1.36 6.64
C ILE A 130 6.66 -0.51 6.43
N PRO A 131 7.77 -0.83 7.14
CA PRO A 131 9.05 -0.16 6.92
C PRO A 131 9.54 -0.29 5.46
N GLY A 132 10.22 0.74 4.97
CA GLY A 132 10.93 0.68 3.70
C GLY A 132 12.13 -0.26 3.75
N LEU A 133 12.70 -0.58 2.58
CA LEU A 133 13.84 -1.51 2.48
C LEU A 133 15.11 -1.02 3.18
N GLU A 134 15.29 0.28 3.33
CA GLU A 134 16.46 0.88 4.00
C GLU A 134 16.27 1.08 5.51
N GLY A 135 15.13 0.66 6.07
CA GLY A 135 14.75 0.97 7.45
C GLY A 135 14.09 2.36 7.54
N GLY A 136 13.04 2.48 8.35
CA GLY A 136 12.25 3.72 8.46
C GLY A 136 11.09 3.84 7.46
N LYS A 137 10.59 5.06 7.24
CA LYS A 137 9.40 5.30 6.39
C LYS A 137 9.75 5.12 4.91
N MET A 138 8.88 4.42 4.18
CA MET A 138 8.98 4.33 2.72
C MET A 138 8.83 5.73 2.10
N SER A 139 9.81 6.15 1.30
CA SER A 139 9.81 7.48 0.67
C SER A 139 9.70 7.35 -0.84
N SER A 140 8.67 7.95 -1.42
CA SER A 140 8.55 8.05 -2.89
C SER A 140 9.68 8.84 -3.53
N SER A 141 10.36 9.69 -2.75
CA SER A 141 11.39 10.64 -3.18
C SER A 141 12.81 10.09 -3.12
N VAL A 142 13.03 8.94 -2.46
CA VAL A 142 14.33 8.27 -2.40
C VAL A 142 14.24 7.03 -3.27
N GLU A 143 14.80 7.12 -4.48
CA GLU A 143 14.66 6.09 -5.53
C GLU A 143 15.25 4.73 -5.13
N SER A 144 16.29 4.72 -4.28
CA SER A 144 16.87 3.50 -3.72
C SER A 144 16.00 2.83 -2.65
N SER A 145 15.14 3.60 -1.96
CA SER A 145 14.36 3.12 -0.82
C SER A 145 13.11 2.32 -1.21
N LYS A 146 12.74 2.30 -2.51
CA LYS A 146 11.55 1.65 -3.04
C LYS A 146 11.86 0.77 -4.25
N ILE A 147 11.15 -0.34 -4.36
CA ILE A 147 11.09 -1.14 -5.59
C ILE A 147 9.93 -0.60 -6.43
N ASP A 148 10.22 -0.15 -7.64
CA ASP A 148 9.17 0.21 -8.58
C ASP A 148 8.57 -1.06 -9.19
N LEU A 149 7.27 -1.03 -9.48
CA LEU A 149 6.56 -2.17 -10.06
C LEU A 149 7.04 -2.49 -11.48
N LEU A 150 7.72 -1.54 -12.14
CA LEU A 150 8.31 -1.70 -13.46
C LEU A 150 9.83 -1.95 -13.44
N ASP A 151 10.47 -1.98 -12.26
CA ASP A 151 11.89 -2.29 -12.14
C ASP A 151 12.18 -3.66 -12.77
N ASP A 152 13.30 -3.78 -13.49
CA ASP A 152 13.78 -5.07 -13.98
C ASP A 152 14.37 -5.93 -12.85
N GLU A 153 14.63 -7.19 -13.16
CA GLU A 153 15.13 -8.16 -12.18
C GLU A 153 16.48 -7.76 -11.59
N LYS A 154 17.38 -7.21 -12.41
CA LYS A 154 18.69 -6.76 -11.96
C LYS A 154 18.57 -5.63 -10.94
N THR A 155 17.72 -4.65 -11.24
CA THR A 155 17.47 -3.49 -10.38
C THR A 155 16.81 -3.90 -9.07
N VAL A 156 15.84 -4.81 -9.10
CA VAL A 156 15.23 -5.38 -7.89
C VAL A 156 16.27 -6.08 -7.02
N ASN A 157 17.10 -6.93 -7.62
CA ASN A 157 18.14 -7.67 -6.91
C ASN A 157 19.15 -6.71 -6.27
N GLU A 158 19.57 -5.66 -6.99
CA GLU A 158 20.49 -4.65 -6.47
C GLU A 158 19.89 -3.84 -5.31
N LYS A 159 18.62 -3.42 -5.42
CA LYS A 159 17.92 -2.69 -4.36
C LYS A 159 17.75 -3.54 -3.09
N ILE A 160 17.30 -4.79 -3.23
CA ILE A 160 17.14 -5.70 -2.08
C ILE A 160 18.50 -6.05 -1.47
N LYS A 161 19.54 -6.23 -2.28
CA LYS A 161 20.90 -6.45 -1.76
C LYS A 161 21.38 -5.30 -0.88
N ARG A 162 21.06 -4.05 -1.26
CA ARG A 162 21.39 -2.83 -0.51
C ARG A 162 20.49 -2.57 0.70
N ALA A 163 19.34 -3.23 0.80
CA ALA A 163 18.40 -3.07 1.91
C ALA A 163 19.10 -3.21 3.28
N TYR A 164 18.66 -2.44 4.26
CA TYR A 164 19.16 -2.59 5.63
C TYR A 164 18.61 -3.88 6.23
N CYS A 165 19.50 -4.79 6.64
CA CYS A 165 19.13 -6.10 7.19
C CYS A 165 20.29 -6.60 8.05
N LYS A 166 20.40 -6.06 9.28
CA LYS A 166 21.46 -6.46 10.21
C LYS A 166 21.12 -7.80 10.86
N GLU A 167 22.10 -8.68 10.97
CA GLU A 167 21.93 -10.04 11.50
C GLU A 167 21.43 -10.02 12.94
N GLY A 168 20.42 -10.84 13.24
CA GLY A 168 19.75 -10.88 14.55
C GLY A 168 18.79 -9.72 14.84
N GLU A 169 18.80 -8.66 14.01
CA GLU A 169 17.97 -7.47 14.22
C GLU A 169 16.60 -7.61 13.55
N VAL A 170 15.57 -7.82 14.36
CA VAL A 170 14.19 -8.02 13.91
C VAL A 170 13.38 -6.72 13.85
N GLU A 171 13.58 -5.83 14.83
CA GLU A 171 12.81 -4.60 14.94
C GLU A 171 13.20 -3.58 13.86
N GLY A 172 12.21 -3.00 13.18
CA GLY A 172 12.44 -2.02 12.10
C GLY A 172 13.03 -2.61 10.81
N ASN A 173 13.20 -3.93 10.71
CA ASN A 173 13.78 -4.61 9.57
C ASN A 173 12.75 -4.72 8.41
N GLY A 174 12.92 -3.91 7.36
CA GLY A 174 12.03 -3.87 6.21
C GLY A 174 11.99 -5.17 5.39
N VAL A 175 13.08 -5.95 5.38
CA VAL A 175 13.13 -7.26 4.70
C VAL A 175 12.21 -8.25 5.42
N LEU A 176 12.34 -8.37 6.74
CA LEU A 176 11.47 -9.22 7.56
C LEU A 176 10.01 -8.76 7.53
N ALA A 177 9.77 -7.44 7.55
CA ALA A 177 8.42 -6.90 7.44
C ALA A 177 7.75 -7.28 6.12
N PHE A 178 8.49 -7.33 5.01
CA PHE A 178 7.94 -7.81 3.74
C PHE A 178 7.61 -9.31 3.78
N PHE A 179 8.43 -10.13 4.43
CA PHE A 179 8.10 -11.53 4.65
C PHE A 179 6.82 -11.69 5.47
N LYS A 180 6.71 -10.98 6.59
CA LYS A 180 5.56 -11.02 7.50
C LYS A 180 4.25 -10.66 6.81
N ASN A 181 4.25 -9.55 6.07
CA ASN A 181 3.01 -8.94 5.58
C ASN A 181 2.65 -9.33 4.14
N VAL A 182 3.59 -9.91 3.38
CA VAL A 182 3.38 -10.23 1.96
C VAL A 182 3.73 -11.68 1.66
N VAL A 183 5.01 -12.07 1.76
CA VAL A 183 5.45 -13.37 1.24
C VAL A 183 4.78 -14.53 1.98
N ILE A 184 4.87 -14.55 3.32
CA ILE A 184 4.36 -15.67 4.11
C ILE A 184 2.83 -15.74 4.02
N VAL A 185 2.14 -14.60 4.01
CA VAL A 185 0.68 -14.53 3.81
C VAL A 185 0.29 -15.19 2.48
N ILE A 186 0.94 -14.82 1.37
CA ILE A 186 0.66 -15.41 0.05
C ILE A 186 0.93 -16.92 0.03
N LYS A 187 2.01 -17.39 0.70
CA LYS A 187 2.32 -18.82 0.78
C LYS A 187 1.25 -19.56 1.59
N GLN A 188 0.83 -19.02 2.73
CA GLN A 188 -0.22 -19.58 3.58
C GLN A 188 -1.57 -19.66 2.83
N ASP A 189 -1.98 -18.58 2.17
CA ASP A 189 -3.21 -18.54 1.36
C ASP A 189 -3.19 -19.57 0.22
N SER A 190 -1.99 -19.89 -0.27
CA SER A 190 -1.77 -20.90 -1.31
C SER A 190 -1.52 -22.32 -0.77
N ASN A 191 -1.62 -22.55 0.55
CA ASN A 191 -1.25 -23.81 1.23
C ASN A 191 0.18 -24.30 0.86
N LYS A 192 1.13 -23.37 0.77
CA LYS A 192 2.55 -23.65 0.47
C LYS A 192 3.43 -23.18 1.63
N LYS A 193 4.60 -23.79 1.74
CA LYS A 193 5.67 -23.32 2.64
C LYS A 193 6.54 -22.31 1.93
N PHE A 194 7.11 -21.38 2.68
CA PHE A 194 8.20 -20.54 2.18
C PHE A 194 9.52 -21.29 2.31
N ILE A 195 10.37 -21.23 1.28
CA ILE A 195 11.64 -21.97 1.23
C ILE A 195 12.79 -20.98 1.04
N VAL A 196 13.78 -21.04 1.94
CA VAL A 196 15.07 -20.36 1.77
C VAL A 196 16.06 -21.38 1.22
N GLU A 197 16.41 -21.22 -0.05
CA GLU A 197 17.43 -22.04 -0.72
C GLU A 197 18.83 -21.63 -0.23
N ARG A 198 19.61 -22.59 0.25
CA ARG A 198 21.00 -22.37 0.68
C ARG A 198 21.85 -23.61 0.38
N ASP A 199 23.15 -23.40 0.20
CA ASP A 199 24.08 -24.50 -0.03
C ASP A 199 24.10 -25.47 1.16
N GLU A 200 24.32 -26.76 0.90
CA GLU A 200 24.43 -27.80 1.95
C GLU A 200 25.51 -27.47 2.99
N LYS A 201 26.56 -26.75 2.57
CA LYS A 201 27.66 -26.29 3.44
C LYS A 201 27.18 -25.34 4.55
N PHE A 202 26.01 -24.72 4.41
CA PHE A 202 25.39 -23.81 5.38
C PHE A 202 24.10 -24.39 6.00
N GLY A 203 23.94 -25.72 5.95
CA GLY A 203 22.83 -26.44 6.59
C GLY A 203 21.67 -26.81 5.66
N GLY A 204 21.76 -26.52 4.36
CA GLY A 204 20.73 -26.90 3.37
C GLY A 204 19.41 -26.13 3.52
N ASN A 205 18.49 -26.32 2.57
CA ASN A 205 17.26 -25.53 2.47
C ASN A 205 16.46 -25.47 3.80
N LEU A 206 15.94 -24.29 4.11
CA LEU A 206 15.00 -24.12 5.23
C LEU A 206 13.59 -23.89 4.74
N GLU A 207 12.62 -24.44 5.46
CA GLU A 207 11.20 -24.29 5.19
C GLU A 207 10.48 -23.60 6.35
N PHE A 208 9.59 -22.66 6.02
CA PHE A 208 8.82 -21.88 6.99
C PHE A 208 7.34 -21.90 6.63
N GLU A 209 6.51 -22.37 7.56
CA GLU A 209 5.04 -22.30 7.46
C GLU A 209 4.50 -21.00 8.06
N ARG A 210 5.16 -20.47 9.08
CA ARG A 210 4.74 -19.27 9.80
C ARG A 210 5.88 -18.27 9.92
N TYR A 211 5.51 -17.00 10.03
CA TYR A 211 6.49 -15.92 10.15
C TYR A 211 7.28 -16.00 11.45
N GLU A 212 6.66 -16.45 12.54
CA GLU A 212 7.28 -16.53 13.86
C GLU A 212 8.48 -17.48 13.87
N ASP A 213 8.46 -18.52 13.03
CA ASP A 213 9.55 -19.49 12.94
C ASP A 213 10.73 -18.89 12.16
N LEU A 214 10.47 -18.11 11.11
CA LEU A 214 11.48 -17.35 10.37
C LEU A 214 12.12 -16.26 11.23
N GLU A 215 11.30 -15.50 11.96
CA GLU A 215 11.77 -14.43 12.84
C GLU A 215 12.68 -14.97 13.95
N LYS A 216 12.31 -16.09 14.58
CA LYS A 216 13.13 -16.73 15.63
C LYS A 216 14.49 -17.17 15.11
N MET A 217 14.55 -17.85 13.96
CA MET A 217 15.83 -18.28 13.38
C MET A 217 16.71 -17.10 13.00
N TYR A 218 16.12 -16.03 12.47
CA TYR A 218 16.87 -14.82 12.16
C TYR A 218 17.39 -14.14 13.42
N ALA A 219 16.58 -14.03 14.47
CA ALA A 219 16.97 -13.46 15.77
C ALA A 219 18.11 -14.25 16.44
N ASN A 220 18.08 -15.59 16.31
CA ASN A 220 19.13 -16.48 16.81
C ASN A 220 20.41 -16.51 15.96
N LYS A 221 20.44 -15.77 14.84
CA LYS A 221 21.56 -15.73 13.88
C LYS A 221 21.81 -17.07 13.18
N GLU A 222 20.78 -17.89 13.04
CA GLU A 222 20.80 -19.17 12.31
C GLU A 222 20.46 -19.00 10.81
N LEU A 223 20.03 -17.80 10.43
CA LEU A 223 19.73 -17.40 9.06
C LEU A 223 20.50 -16.12 8.71
N HIS A 224 21.44 -16.24 7.78
CA HIS A 224 22.29 -15.13 7.38
C HIS A 224 21.50 -14.08 6.56
N PRO A 225 21.76 -12.77 6.72
CA PRO A 225 21.02 -11.72 6.02
C PRO A 225 21.07 -11.81 4.49
N LEU A 226 22.17 -12.30 3.93
CA LEU A 226 22.30 -12.44 2.47
C LEU A 226 21.34 -13.49 1.92
N ASP A 227 21.17 -14.62 2.62
CA ASP A 227 20.26 -15.69 2.19
C ASP A 227 18.81 -15.20 2.24
N LEU A 228 18.46 -14.48 3.31
CA LEU A 228 17.14 -13.87 3.45
C LEU A 228 16.86 -12.86 2.34
N LYS A 229 17.83 -12.00 2.00
CA LYS A 229 17.72 -11.03 0.90
C LYS A 229 17.59 -11.70 -0.46
N ASN A 230 18.38 -12.74 -0.73
CA ASN A 230 18.34 -13.47 -1.99
C ASN A 230 16.98 -14.17 -2.16
N ALA A 231 16.47 -14.79 -1.10
CA ALA A 231 15.15 -15.41 -1.11
C ALA A 231 14.04 -14.36 -1.30
N LEU A 232 14.13 -13.19 -0.65
CA LEU A 232 13.18 -12.09 -0.87
C LEU A 232 13.21 -11.61 -2.32
N ALA A 233 14.40 -11.45 -2.90
CA ALA A 233 14.54 -11.00 -4.27
C ALA A 233 13.90 -11.97 -5.26
N LYS A 234 14.05 -13.28 -5.04
CA LYS A 234 13.37 -14.31 -5.83
C LYS A 234 11.85 -14.16 -5.76
N GLU A 235 11.29 -14.01 -4.56
CA GLU A 235 9.84 -13.87 -4.36
C GLU A 235 9.30 -12.56 -4.97
N VAL A 236 9.98 -11.43 -4.76
CA VAL A 236 9.56 -10.15 -5.37
C VAL A 236 9.60 -10.22 -6.90
N ASN A 237 10.63 -10.83 -7.49
CA ASN A 237 10.69 -11.00 -8.94
C ASN A 237 9.56 -11.90 -9.48
N ASN A 238 9.19 -12.94 -8.73
CA ASN A 238 8.05 -13.79 -9.09
C ASN A 238 6.74 -12.99 -9.11
N LEU A 239 6.49 -12.16 -8.09
CA LEU A 239 5.32 -11.28 -8.05
C LEU A 239 5.32 -10.28 -9.22
N LEU A 240 6.45 -9.60 -9.43
CA LEU A 240 6.57 -8.60 -10.49
C LEU A 240 6.53 -9.20 -11.90
N SER A 241 6.78 -10.50 -12.08
CA SER A 241 6.76 -11.15 -13.39
C SER A 241 5.43 -10.95 -14.14
N ILE A 242 4.30 -10.98 -13.43
CA ILE A 242 2.96 -10.78 -14.01
C ILE A 242 2.77 -9.34 -14.49
N ILE A 243 3.29 -8.38 -13.73
CA ILE A 243 3.25 -6.95 -14.08
C ILE A 243 4.17 -6.68 -15.27
N ARG A 244 5.39 -7.23 -15.24
CA ARG A 244 6.40 -7.08 -16.30
C ARG A 244 5.97 -7.66 -17.65
N LYS A 245 5.11 -8.69 -17.67
CA LYS A 245 4.48 -9.17 -18.93
C LYS A 245 3.69 -8.06 -19.65
N ASN A 246 3.21 -7.06 -18.92
CA ASN A 246 2.46 -5.91 -19.45
C ASN A 246 3.32 -4.62 -19.51
N ARG A 247 4.65 -4.74 -19.35
CA ARG A 247 5.57 -3.59 -19.19
C ARG A 247 5.46 -2.55 -20.31
N LYS A 248 5.44 -2.97 -21.58
CA LYS A 248 5.38 -2.03 -22.72
C LYS A 248 4.16 -1.11 -22.67
N GLU A 249 3.00 -1.67 -22.28
CA GLU A 249 1.75 -0.90 -22.16
C GLU A 249 1.80 0.04 -20.95
N LEU A 250 2.26 -0.48 -19.80
CA LEU A 250 2.41 0.30 -18.57
C LEU A 250 3.42 1.44 -18.71
N GLU A 251 4.55 1.23 -19.40
CA GLU A 251 5.53 2.28 -19.71
C GLU A 251 4.94 3.37 -20.61
N LYS A 252 4.15 2.98 -21.62
CA LYS A 252 3.46 3.95 -22.50
C LYS A 252 2.46 4.80 -21.72
N LEU A 253 1.72 4.20 -20.78
CA LEU A 253 0.80 4.92 -19.90
C LEU A 253 1.56 5.80 -18.91
N SER A 254 2.63 5.29 -18.31
CA SER A 254 3.47 6.00 -17.35
C SER A 254 4.08 7.27 -17.95
N LYS A 255 4.65 7.20 -19.17
CA LYS A 255 5.20 8.36 -19.90
C LYS A 255 4.19 9.49 -20.18
N LYS A 256 2.89 9.19 -20.15
CA LYS A 256 1.83 10.21 -20.29
C LYS A 256 1.42 10.78 -18.93
N ALA A 257 1.66 10.04 -17.86
CA ALA A 257 1.16 10.31 -16.51
C ALA A 257 2.18 11.05 -15.62
N TYR A 258 3.47 10.87 -15.89
CA TYR A 258 4.63 11.39 -15.15
C TYR A 258 5.69 11.88 -16.12
#